data_AF-A0A8H8MD65-F1
#
_entry.id   AF-A0A8H8MD65-F1
#
_cell.length_a   1.000
_cell.length_b   1.000
_cell.length_c   1.000
_cell.angle_alpha   90.00
_cell.angle_beta   90.00
_cell.angle_gamma   90.00
#
_symmetry.space_group_name_H-M   'P 1'
#
loop_
_entity.id
_entity.type
_entity.pdbx_description
1 polymer ?
#
loop_
_entity_poly.entity_id
_entity_poly.type
_entity_poly.pdbx_seq_one_letter_code
_entity_poly.pdbx_strand_id
1 'polypeptide(L)'
;MIIPEASGLELRTSSLIINRTLAETEPQYARTKTISTQITTRTPYLYRSRDMKDLNGLIASGEPICSLHITYLKDATIFALTFAHLIHGKGYQAIIGGLFLELDGQPLPPLLGRDPWSVILPEALESSMPQTGVVWDPESILRMQQEALDDTQATGPLQTRTIYFPAHEIIRLKHKAMSEIREAKHSDIKWLSTSDVLAAWIYQHCYTDLPNNEGNTRFIHPINCRKYFPEAFPPDCTYLHNTILVASAKPLTVRQLQSMSFGEIARFVRLPAVAHSAREPLLSNLKANYEHQGQLYMPIAPGECMHGTSSWLSFNFGELSIVKHIKPGSGSGRVVEVIGDGIGKPPCTLFIKFKDIDGGIVCEMDWGAKRWTSGEMLRYAMEMQEPAPSDSSQLKLRARL
;
A
#
# COMPACT_ATOMS: atom_id res chain seq x y z
N MET A 1 -9.55 17.15 13.43
CA MET A 1 -10.24 16.17 12.56
C MET A 1 -11.63 15.98 13.14
N ILE A 2 -12.69 16.35 12.42
CA ILE A 2 -14.07 16.17 12.87
C ILE A 2 -14.39 14.69 12.72
N ILE A 3 -14.58 13.98 13.84
CA ILE A 3 -15.07 12.60 13.83
C ILE A 3 -16.60 12.70 13.90
N PRO A 4 -17.35 12.20 12.91
CA PRO A 4 -18.81 12.20 12.99
C PRO A 4 -19.27 11.40 14.21
N GLU A 5 -20.35 11.84 14.85
CA GLU A 5 -20.96 11.12 15.97
C GLU A 5 -21.38 9.70 15.54
N ALA A 6 -21.20 8.72 16.44
CA ALA A 6 -21.44 7.29 16.15
C ALA A 6 -22.88 6.98 15.70
N SER A 7 -23.85 7.81 16.10
CA SER A 7 -25.25 7.74 15.71
C SER A 7 -25.50 7.97 14.21
N GLY A 8 -24.52 8.50 13.47
CA GLY A 8 -24.58 8.70 12.01
C GLY A 8 -23.77 7.67 11.19
N LEU A 9 -23.13 6.69 11.83
CA LEU A 9 -22.33 5.67 11.13
C LEU A 9 -23.22 4.50 10.69
N GLU A 10 -24.05 4.72 9.67
CA GLU A 10 -24.75 3.62 9.00
C GLU A 10 -23.76 2.85 8.12
N LEU A 11 -23.71 1.52 8.23
CA LEU A 11 -23.03 0.70 7.23
C LEU A 11 -23.98 0.51 6.06
N ARG A 12 -23.65 1.10 4.91
CA ARG A 12 -24.42 0.83 3.70
C ARG A 12 -24.03 -0.50 3.10
N THR A 13 -25.01 -1.34 2.82
CA THR A 13 -24.79 -2.62 2.13
C THR A 13 -25.40 -2.61 0.73
N SER A 14 -24.74 -3.28 -0.21
CA SER A 14 -25.29 -3.55 -1.54
C SER A 14 -24.75 -4.87 -2.06
N SER A 15 -25.47 -5.51 -2.97
CA SER A 15 -25.02 -6.74 -3.59
C SER A 15 -25.36 -6.82 -5.07
N LEU A 16 -24.61 -7.64 -5.79
CA LEU A 16 -24.77 -7.88 -7.22
C LEU A 16 -24.56 -9.37 -7.51
N ILE A 17 -25.38 -9.97 -8.37
CA ILE A 17 -25.21 -11.35 -8.82
C ILE A 17 -24.93 -11.33 -10.31
N ILE A 18 -23.85 -11.97 -10.73
CA ILE A 18 -23.42 -12.05 -12.12
C ILE A 18 -23.25 -13.52 -12.51
N ASN A 19 -23.96 -13.92 -13.56
CA ASN A 19 -23.87 -15.28 -14.10
C ASN A 19 -22.65 -15.47 -15.02
N ARG A 20 -21.48 -15.05 -14.56
CA ARG A 20 -20.16 -15.17 -15.22
C ARG A 20 -19.11 -15.52 -14.18
N THR A 21 -18.00 -16.10 -14.63
CA THR A 21 -16.80 -16.31 -13.82
C THR A 21 -16.01 -15.01 -13.66
N LEU A 22 -15.10 -14.96 -12.69
CA LEU A 22 -14.24 -13.78 -12.49
C LEU A 22 -13.40 -13.50 -13.73
N ALA A 23 -12.80 -14.53 -14.33
CA ALA A 23 -11.98 -14.41 -15.54
C ALA A 23 -12.79 -13.94 -16.77
N GLU A 24 -14.10 -14.21 -16.83
CA GLU A 24 -14.99 -13.68 -17.88
C GLU A 24 -15.38 -12.22 -17.65
N THR A 25 -15.20 -11.69 -16.43
CA THR A 25 -15.62 -10.32 -16.05
C THR A 25 -14.48 -9.32 -15.99
N GLU A 26 -13.27 -9.76 -15.64
CA GLU A 26 -12.07 -8.92 -15.67
C GLU A 26 -10.79 -9.75 -15.80
N PRO A 27 -9.72 -9.17 -16.38
CA PRO A 27 -8.43 -9.84 -16.44
C PRO A 27 -7.81 -9.97 -15.04
N GLN A 28 -7.39 -11.18 -14.70
CA GLN A 28 -6.57 -11.44 -13.52
C GLN A 28 -5.09 -11.22 -13.84
N TYR A 29 -4.29 -10.86 -12.84
CA TYR A 29 -2.85 -10.86 -13.01
C TYR A 29 -2.35 -12.30 -13.21
N ALA A 30 -1.32 -12.45 -14.04
CA ALA A 30 -0.62 -13.70 -14.24
C ALA A 30 0.48 -13.87 -13.19
N ARG A 31 0.59 -15.07 -12.62
CA ARG A 31 1.78 -15.47 -11.86
C ARG A 31 2.87 -15.83 -12.85
N THR A 32 4.04 -15.22 -12.70
CA THR A 32 5.17 -15.38 -13.61
C THR A 32 6.35 -16.03 -12.89
N LYS A 33 7.34 -16.52 -13.64
CA LYS A 33 8.57 -17.08 -13.05
C LYS A 33 9.61 -16.01 -12.71
N THR A 34 9.41 -14.77 -13.14
CA THR A 34 10.30 -13.64 -12.87
C THR A 34 9.46 -12.47 -12.36
N ILE A 35 10.08 -11.40 -11.91
CA ILE A 35 9.33 -10.17 -11.57
C ILE A 35 8.59 -9.70 -12.83
N SER A 36 7.34 -9.24 -12.68
CA SER A 36 6.53 -8.75 -13.80
C SER A 36 5.67 -7.58 -13.41
N THR A 37 5.46 -6.63 -14.33
CA THR A 37 4.47 -5.56 -14.24
C THR A 37 3.37 -5.79 -15.27
N GLN A 38 2.13 -5.53 -14.87
CA GLN A 38 0.95 -5.93 -15.60
C GLN A 38 -0.11 -4.84 -15.53
N ILE A 39 -0.69 -4.53 -16.69
CA ILE A 39 -1.88 -3.69 -16.74
C ILE A 39 -3.06 -4.56 -16.31
N THR A 40 -3.57 -4.31 -15.11
CA THR A 40 -4.79 -4.96 -14.61
C THR A 40 -5.91 -3.93 -14.57
N THR A 41 -6.80 -3.98 -15.55
CA THR A 41 -8.02 -3.16 -15.55
C THR A 41 -9.06 -3.81 -14.66
N ARG A 42 -9.58 -3.07 -13.68
CA ARG A 42 -10.68 -3.54 -12.82
C ARG A 42 -12.00 -3.07 -13.35
N THR A 43 -13.00 -3.93 -13.24
CA THR A 43 -14.36 -3.62 -13.65
C THR A 43 -15.10 -2.97 -12.47
N PRO A 44 -15.31 -1.64 -12.44
CA PRO A 44 -15.66 -0.93 -11.21
C PRO A 44 -16.96 -1.41 -10.54
N TYR A 45 -17.96 -1.79 -11.34
CA TYR A 45 -19.25 -2.25 -10.82
C TYR A 45 -19.17 -3.57 -10.03
N LEU A 46 -18.05 -4.32 -10.13
CA LEU A 46 -17.82 -5.51 -9.28
C LEU A 46 -17.48 -5.15 -7.84
N TYR A 47 -16.95 -3.94 -7.62
CA TYR A 47 -16.39 -3.50 -6.35
C TYR A 47 -17.22 -2.40 -5.68
N ARG A 48 -18.08 -1.72 -6.42
CA ARG A 48 -18.89 -0.63 -5.89
C ARG A 48 -20.16 -0.44 -6.68
N SER A 49 -21.24 -0.07 -5.97
CA SER A 49 -22.54 0.27 -6.57
C SER A 49 -22.65 1.73 -7.02
N ARG A 50 -21.65 2.56 -6.71
CA ARG A 50 -21.58 3.99 -7.07
C ARG A 50 -20.13 4.41 -7.28
N ASP A 51 -19.94 5.56 -7.90
CA ASP A 51 -18.62 6.17 -8.00
C ASP A 51 -18.11 6.61 -6.63
N MET A 52 -16.79 6.51 -6.45
CA MET A 52 -16.14 7.02 -5.26
C MET A 52 -16.27 8.55 -5.22
N LYS A 53 -16.45 9.10 -4.03
CA LYS A 53 -16.47 10.55 -3.78
C LYS A 53 -15.28 10.91 -2.91
N ASP A 54 -14.77 12.13 -3.08
CA ASP A 54 -13.84 12.71 -2.14
C ASP A 54 -14.56 13.05 -0.81
N LEU A 55 -13.80 13.52 0.17
CA LEU A 55 -14.34 13.84 1.49
C LEU A 55 -15.42 14.93 1.41
N ASN A 56 -15.23 15.96 0.58
CA ASN A 56 -16.20 17.03 0.40
C ASN A 56 -17.50 16.51 -0.22
N GLY A 57 -17.41 15.63 -1.22
CA GLY A 57 -18.56 14.98 -1.82
C GLY A 57 -19.31 14.08 -0.84
N LEU A 58 -18.60 13.36 0.04
CA LEU A 58 -19.23 12.57 1.12
C LEU A 58 -19.97 13.48 2.11
N ILE A 59 -19.31 14.54 2.60
CA ILE A 59 -19.91 15.51 3.52
C ILE A 59 -21.14 16.18 2.90
N ALA A 60 -21.03 16.66 1.66
CA ALA A 60 -22.10 17.37 0.98
C ALA A 60 -23.32 16.48 0.68
N SER A 61 -23.09 15.18 0.42
CA SER A 61 -24.17 14.24 0.13
C SER A 61 -24.79 13.58 1.36
N GLY A 62 -24.15 13.72 2.54
CA GLY A 62 -24.56 13.01 3.75
C GLY A 62 -24.51 11.48 3.61
N GLU A 63 -23.77 10.97 2.61
CA GLU A 63 -23.66 9.54 2.38
C GLU A 63 -22.81 8.87 3.47
N PRO A 64 -23.11 7.61 3.82
CA PRO A 64 -22.28 6.84 4.73
C PRO A 64 -20.81 6.84 4.34
N ILE A 65 -19.96 7.14 5.31
CA ILE A 65 -18.50 7.12 5.13
C ILE A 65 -17.95 5.70 4.97
N CYS A 66 -18.77 4.66 5.16
CA CYS A 66 -18.44 3.25 5.04
C CYS A 66 -19.52 2.52 4.23
N SER A 67 -19.11 1.64 3.31
CA SER A 67 -20.03 0.74 2.61
C SER A 67 -19.40 -0.63 2.34
N LEU A 68 -20.26 -1.66 2.34
CA LEU A 68 -19.95 -3.02 1.95
C LEU A 68 -20.71 -3.35 0.67
N HIS A 69 -19.98 -3.70 -0.38
CA HIS A 69 -20.53 -4.20 -1.62
C HIS A 69 -20.12 -5.66 -1.82
N ILE A 70 -21.09 -6.54 -2.10
CA ILE A 70 -20.84 -7.98 -2.28
C ILE A 70 -21.23 -8.39 -3.69
N THR A 71 -20.28 -8.84 -4.49
CA THR A 71 -20.54 -9.39 -5.83
C THR A 71 -20.40 -10.90 -5.82
N TYR A 72 -21.44 -11.59 -6.26
CA TYR A 72 -21.49 -13.04 -6.43
C TYR A 72 -21.29 -13.39 -7.91
N LEU A 73 -20.23 -14.13 -8.20
CA LEU A 73 -19.92 -14.69 -9.52
C LEU A 73 -20.11 -16.21 -9.49
N LYS A 74 -20.00 -16.87 -10.65
CA LYS A 74 -20.11 -18.34 -10.74
C LYS A 74 -19.06 -19.08 -9.91
N ASP A 75 -17.86 -18.52 -9.81
CA ASP A 75 -16.66 -19.14 -9.24
C ASP A 75 -15.98 -18.30 -8.14
N ALA A 76 -16.53 -17.12 -7.82
CA ALA A 76 -15.95 -16.20 -6.87
C ALA A 76 -17.00 -15.36 -6.15
N THR A 77 -16.65 -14.90 -4.94
CA THR A 77 -17.39 -13.85 -4.22
C THR A 77 -16.41 -12.72 -3.91
N ILE A 78 -16.78 -11.50 -4.26
CA ILE A 78 -15.99 -10.30 -3.97
C ILE A 78 -16.64 -9.58 -2.80
N PHE A 79 -15.88 -9.38 -1.72
CA PHE A 79 -16.25 -8.48 -0.63
C PHE A 79 -15.47 -7.18 -0.80
N ALA A 80 -16.16 -6.10 -1.14
CA ALA A 80 -15.56 -4.79 -1.32
C ALA A 80 -16.01 -3.85 -0.20
N LEU A 81 -15.05 -3.39 0.61
CA LEU A 81 -15.27 -2.42 1.68
C LEU A 81 -14.70 -1.09 1.24
N THR A 82 -15.57 -0.08 1.17
CA THR A 82 -15.20 1.30 0.90
C THR A 82 -15.34 2.10 2.18
N PHE A 83 -14.33 2.88 2.55
CA PHE A 83 -14.41 3.78 3.70
C PHE A 83 -13.65 5.08 3.42
N ALA A 84 -14.07 6.16 4.08
CA ALA A 84 -13.25 7.37 4.18
C ALA A 84 -11.94 7.02 4.89
N HIS A 85 -10.83 7.62 4.45
CA HIS A 85 -9.48 7.35 4.94
C HIS A 85 -9.21 7.84 6.40
N LEU A 86 -10.29 8.07 7.16
CA LEU A 86 -10.30 8.27 8.61
C LEU A 86 -10.00 6.96 9.36
N ILE A 87 -10.38 5.84 8.74
CA ILE A 87 -9.98 4.48 9.13
C ILE A 87 -8.66 4.21 8.41
N HIS A 88 -7.64 3.69 9.10
CA HIS A 88 -6.35 3.42 8.48
C HIS A 88 -5.69 2.18 9.06
N GLY A 89 -4.96 1.47 8.21
CA GLY A 89 -3.99 0.47 8.64
C GLY A 89 -4.67 -0.74 9.27
N LYS A 90 -4.36 -1.04 10.54
CA LYS A 90 -5.04 -2.14 11.25
C LYS A 90 -6.53 -1.89 11.49
N GLY A 91 -7.03 -0.66 11.30
CA GLY A 91 -8.48 -0.42 11.26
C GLY A 91 -9.15 -1.23 10.14
N TYR A 92 -8.52 -1.32 8.97
CA TYR A 92 -9.00 -2.15 7.86
C TYR A 92 -9.03 -3.62 8.23
N GLN A 93 -7.93 -4.08 8.83
CA GLN A 93 -7.83 -5.45 9.32
C GLN A 93 -8.90 -5.77 10.36
N ALA A 94 -9.17 -4.85 11.29
CA ALA A 94 -10.17 -5.06 12.33
C ALA A 94 -11.59 -5.15 11.76
N ILE A 95 -11.94 -4.32 10.78
CA ILE A 95 -13.27 -4.36 10.14
C ILE A 95 -13.45 -5.64 9.33
N ILE A 96 -12.49 -5.95 8.45
CA ILE A 96 -12.57 -7.15 7.61
C ILE A 96 -12.50 -8.41 8.48
N GLY A 97 -11.56 -8.47 9.43
CA GLY A 97 -11.45 -9.59 10.36
C GLY A 97 -12.70 -9.74 11.22
N GLY A 98 -13.28 -8.62 11.67
CA GLY A 98 -14.53 -8.60 12.43
C GLY A 98 -15.70 -9.17 11.63
N LEU A 99 -15.84 -8.83 10.35
CA LEU A 99 -16.85 -9.45 9.47
C LEU A 99 -16.72 -10.98 9.46
N PHE A 100 -15.50 -11.51 9.38
CA PHE A 100 -15.27 -12.96 9.37
C PHE A 100 -15.50 -13.62 10.74
N LEU A 101 -15.16 -12.93 11.83
CA LEU A 101 -15.46 -13.39 13.19
C LEU A 101 -16.98 -13.49 13.42
N GLU A 102 -17.73 -12.47 13.02
CA GLU A 102 -19.19 -12.45 13.08
C GLU A 102 -19.82 -13.56 12.25
N LEU A 103 -19.33 -13.78 11.02
CA LEU A 103 -19.75 -14.93 10.20
C LEU A 103 -19.53 -16.26 10.94
N ASP A 104 -18.39 -16.42 11.62
CA ASP A 104 -18.06 -17.60 12.43
C ASP A 104 -18.78 -17.66 13.80
N GLY A 105 -19.64 -16.69 14.13
CA GLY A 105 -20.29 -16.58 15.44
C GLY A 105 -19.31 -16.38 16.59
N GLN A 106 -18.13 -15.81 16.32
CA GLN A 106 -17.10 -15.51 17.31
C GLN A 106 -17.29 -14.09 17.85
N PRO A 107 -16.97 -13.85 19.14
CA PRO A 107 -17.07 -12.52 19.72
C PRO A 107 -16.07 -11.56 19.07
N LEU A 108 -16.53 -10.33 18.82
CA LEU A 108 -15.66 -9.23 18.41
C LEU A 108 -14.85 -8.71 19.60
N PRO A 109 -13.56 -8.37 19.41
CA PRO A 109 -12.83 -7.64 20.44
C PRO A 109 -13.51 -6.29 20.70
N PRO A 110 -13.61 -5.84 21.96
CA PRO A 110 -14.26 -4.58 22.30
C PRO A 110 -13.60 -3.40 21.59
N LEU A 111 -14.40 -2.41 21.20
CA LEU A 111 -13.85 -1.16 20.68
C LEU A 111 -13.17 -0.38 21.80
N LEU A 112 -12.05 0.26 21.47
CA LEU A 112 -11.38 1.18 22.39
C LEU A 112 -12.25 2.43 22.56
N GLY A 113 -12.94 2.53 23.69
CA GLY A 113 -13.90 3.60 24.00
C GLY A 113 -13.29 4.96 24.35
N ARG A 114 -11.97 5.13 24.23
CA ARG A 114 -11.27 6.40 24.48
C ARG A 114 -10.35 6.74 23.33
N ASP A 115 -10.00 8.02 23.20
CA ASP A 115 -8.94 8.42 22.26
C ASP A 115 -7.57 7.97 22.79
N PRO A 116 -6.88 7.02 22.13
CA PRO A 116 -5.56 6.56 22.56
C PRO A 116 -4.51 7.68 22.52
N TRP A 117 -4.65 8.65 21.61
CA TRP A 117 -3.69 9.74 21.48
C TRP A 117 -3.67 10.66 22.69
N SER A 118 -4.84 10.89 23.31
CA SER A 118 -4.97 11.67 24.55
C SER A 118 -4.14 11.11 25.72
N VAL A 119 -3.84 9.81 25.71
CA VAL A 119 -3.04 9.14 26.75
C VAL A 119 -1.56 9.51 26.64
N ILE A 120 -1.05 9.63 25.41
CA ILE A 120 0.38 9.83 25.13
C ILE A 120 0.73 11.27 24.73
N LEU A 121 -0.27 12.10 24.44
CA LEU A 121 -0.07 13.49 24.05
C LEU A 121 0.69 14.31 25.10
N PRO A 122 0.40 14.22 26.42
CA PRO A 122 1.15 14.99 27.42
C PRO A 122 2.67 14.74 27.36
N GLU A 123 3.06 13.46 27.27
CA GLU A 123 4.46 13.06 27.12
C GLU A 123 5.04 13.52 25.78
N ALA A 124 4.25 13.47 24.71
CA ALA A 124 4.69 13.94 23.40
C ALA A 124 5.04 15.44 23.42
N LEU A 125 4.24 16.27 24.09
CA LEU A 125 4.49 17.71 24.20
C LEU A 125 5.79 18.05 24.94
N GLU A 126 6.21 17.19 25.87
CA GLU A 126 7.48 17.30 26.59
C GLU A 126 8.71 16.87 25.76
N SER A 127 8.51 16.23 24.61
CA SER A 127 9.61 15.82 23.73
C SER A 127 10.47 17.01 23.29
N SER A 128 11.78 16.89 23.53
CA SER A 128 12.83 17.82 23.07
C SER A 128 13.44 17.44 21.72
N MET A 129 13.06 16.28 21.18
CA MET A 129 13.55 15.82 19.88
C MET A 129 13.11 16.77 18.76
N PRO A 130 14.02 17.14 17.84
CA PRO A 130 13.71 18.05 16.75
C PRO A 130 12.65 17.45 15.82
N GLN A 131 11.75 18.30 15.35
CA GLN A 131 10.77 17.93 14.35
C GLN A 131 11.46 17.69 13.00
N THR A 132 10.98 16.71 12.25
CA THR A 132 11.62 16.22 11.01
C THR A 132 10.85 16.59 9.74
N GLY A 133 9.65 17.15 9.88
CA GLY A 133 8.82 17.64 8.77
C GLY A 133 8.85 19.16 8.66
N VAL A 134 8.10 19.66 7.69
CA VAL A 134 7.96 21.09 7.40
C VAL A 134 6.50 21.43 7.13
N VAL A 135 6.08 22.62 7.53
CA VAL A 135 4.76 23.15 7.16
C VAL A 135 4.84 23.71 5.75
N TRP A 136 3.96 23.27 4.88
CA TRP A 136 3.84 23.82 3.53
C TRP A 136 2.93 25.05 3.54
N ASP A 137 3.45 26.14 3.00
CA ASP A 137 2.66 27.35 2.72
C ASP A 137 1.78 27.15 1.46
N PRO A 138 0.80 28.04 1.22
CA PRO A 138 -0.04 27.95 0.03
C PRO A 138 0.73 27.96 -1.29
N GLU A 139 1.87 28.67 -1.38
CA GLU A 139 2.70 28.71 -2.59
C GLU A 139 3.36 27.35 -2.86
N SER A 140 3.82 26.67 -1.83
CA SER A 140 4.38 25.32 -1.90
C SER A 140 3.34 24.31 -2.38
N ILE A 141 2.08 24.45 -1.95
CA ILE A 141 0.97 23.63 -2.42
C ILE A 141 0.71 23.85 -3.91
N LEU A 142 0.66 25.12 -4.35
CA LEU A 142 0.49 25.46 -5.76
C LEU A 142 1.65 24.95 -6.62
N ARG A 143 2.89 25.05 -6.13
CA ARG A 143 4.06 24.50 -6.80
C ARG A 143 3.98 22.98 -6.94
N MET A 144 3.61 22.26 -5.88
CA MET A 144 3.41 20.80 -5.96
C MET A 144 2.34 20.45 -7.01
N GLN A 145 1.23 21.19 -7.06
CA GLN A 145 0.18 20.96 -8.07
C GLN A 145 0.71 21.18 -9.49
N GLN A 146 1.49 22.24 -9.71
CA GLN A 146 2.12 22.51 -11.01
C GLN A 146 3.13 21.42 -11.38
N GLU A 147 4.00 21.01 -10.46
CA GLU A 147 4.97 19.93 -10.67
C GLU A 147 4.26 18.60 -11.01
N ALA A 148 3.14 18.29 -10.38
CA ALA A 148 2.33 17.12 -10.69
C ALA A 148 1.70 17.19 -12.08
N LEU A 149 1.25 18.38 -12.51
CA LEU A 149 0.76 18.60 -13.87
C LEU A 149 1.88 18.44 -14.90
N ASP A 150 3.05 19.03 -14.64
CA ASP A 150 4.22 18.96 -15.51
C ASP A 150 4.71 17.51 -15.63
N ASP A 151 4.77 16.76 -14.52
CA ASP A 151 5.12 15.34 -14.53
C ASP A 151 4.08 14.51 -15.32
N THR A 152 2.79 14.81 -15.17
CA THR A 152 1.73 14.14 -15.94
C THR A 152 1.85 14.43 -17.43
N GLN A 153 2.17 15.67 -17.83
CA GLN A 153 2.41 16.02 -19.23
C GLN A 153 3.64 15.30 -19.79
N ALA A 154 4.73 15.26 -19.02
CA ALA A 154 5.96 14.60 -19.42
C ALA A 154 5.77 13.08 -19.56
N THR A 155 5.14 12.46 -18.56
CA THR A 155 5.13 10.99 -18.37
C THR A 155 3.83 10.33 -18.79
N GLY A 156 2.82 11.12 -19.18
CA GLY A 156 1.48 10.64 -19.50
C GLY A 156 0.60 10.48 -18.24
N PRO A 157 -0.67 10.09 -18.41
CA PRO A 157 -1.59 9.92 -17.30
C PRO A 157 -1.08 8.86 -16.31
N LEU A 158 -1.50 8.98 -15.05
CA LEU A 158 -1.25 7.93 -14.07
C LEU A 158 -1.89 6.62 -14.54
N GLN A 159 -1.09 5.56 -14.52
CA GLN A 159 -1.51 4.20 -14.80
C GLN A 159 -1.14 3.34 -13.59
N THR A 160 -2.16 2.72 -13.00
CA THR A 160 -1.96 1.68 -11.99
C THR A 160 -1.48 0.40 -12.68
N ARG A 161 -0.41 -0.20 -12.16
CA ARG A 161 0.00 -1.56 -12.54
C ARG A 161 0.08 -2.48 -11.34
N THR A 162 -0.27 -3.74 -11.58
CA THR A 162 0.04 -4.84 -10.68
C THR A 162 1.47 -5.28 -10.91
N ILE A 163 2.24 -5.42 -9.83
CA ILE A 163 3.60 -5.96 -9.87
C ILE A 163 3.60 -7.26 -9.08
N TYR A 164 3.95 -8.35 -9.75
CA TYR A 164 4.06 -9.66 -9.12
C TYR A 164 5.54 -10.01 -8.89
N PHE A 165 5.87 -10.31 -7.64
CA PHE A 165 7.19 -10.77 -7.20
C PHE A 165 7.11 -12.25 -6.81
N PRO A 166 7.66 -13.18 -7.62
CA PRO A 166 7.69 -14.60 -7.28
C PRO A 166 8.46 -14.85 -5.98
N ALA A 167 8.07 -15.87 -5.21
CA ALA A 167 8.68 -16.17 -3.90
C ALA A 167 10.21 -16.32 -3.97
N HIS A 168 10.72 -17.01 -4.99
CA HIS A 168 12.15 -17.24 -5.16
C HIS A 168 12.92 -15.96 -5.54
N GLU A 169 12.30 -15.04 -6.30
CA GLU A 169 12.89 -13.74 -6.62
C GLU A 169 13.03 -12.87 -5.37
N ILE A 170 12.05 -12.92 -4.45
CA ILE A 170 12.14 -12.23 -3.17
C ILE A 170 13.32 -12.75 -2.34
N ILE A 171 13.51 -14.07 -2.30
CA ILE A 171 14.67 -14.69 -1.61
C ILE A 171 15.97 -14.26 -2.26
N ARG A 172 16.05 -14.30 -3.60
CA ARG A 172 17.22 -13.87 -4.37
C ARG A 172 17.56 -12.40 -4.10
N LEU A 173 16.58 -11.51 -4.12
CA LEU A 173 16.76 -10.08 -3.82
C LEU A 173 17.24 -9.87 -2.37
N LYS A 174 16.65 -10.57 -1.40
CA LYS A 174 17.12 -10.52 0.01
C LYS A 174 18.57 -10.96 0.15
N HIS A 175 18.95 -12.06 -0.48
CA HIS A 175 20.33 -12.54 -0.45
C HIS A 175 21.30 -11.55 -1.11
N LYS A 176 20.94 -11.02 -2.29
CA LYS A 176 21.72 -9.99 -2.99
C LYS A 176 21.94 -8.77 -2.08
N ALA A 177 20.85 -8.17 -1.57
CA ALA A 177 20.93 -6.99 -0.73
C ALA A 177 21.77 -7.21 0.53
N MET A 178 21.58 -8.34 1.23
CA MET A 178 22.37 -8.66 2.42
C MET A 178 23.84 -8.95 2.10
N SER A 179 24.18 -9.47 0.92
CA SER A 179 25.58 -9.63 0.49
C SER A 179 26.24 -8.28 0.28
N GLU A 180 25.62 -7.41 -0.51
CA GLU A 180 26.13 -6.06 -0.81
C GLU A 180 26.31 -5.22 0.47
N ILE A 181 25.38 -5.31 1.43
CA ILE A 181 25.51 -4.66 2.76
C ILE A 181 26.74 -5.15 3.53
N ARG A 182 27.00 -6.47 3.52
CA ARG A 182 28.16 -7.06 4.22
C ARG A 182 29.47 -6.69 3.53
N GLU A 183 29.51 -6.70 2.21
CA GLU A 183 30.66 -6.31 1.40
C GLU A 183 31.03 -4.84 1.64
N ALA A 184 30.02 -3.97 1.74
CA ALA A 184 30.17 -2.56 2.12
C ALA A 184 30.51 -2.34 3.61
N LYS A 185 30.65 -3.41 4.40
CA LYS A 185 30.97 -3.40 5.84
C LYS A 185 29.99 -2.58 6.70
N HIS A 186 28.72 -2.51 6.29
CA HIS A 186 27.67 -1.91 7.10
C HIS A 186 27.17 -2.90 8.16
N SER A 187 27.37 -2.57 9.43
CA SER A 187 27.01 -3.43 10.58
C SER A 187 25.73 -3.01 11.30
N ASP A 188 25.14 -1.87 10.91
CA ASP A 188 23.96 -1.28 11.55
C ASP A 188 22.65 -2.04 11.23
N ILE A 189 22.62 -2.80 10.13
CA ILE A 189 21.46 -3.61 9.73
C ILE A 189 21.82 -5.10 9.78
N LYS A 190 21.13 -5.85 10.64
CA LYS A 190 21.31 -7.32 10.78
C LYS A 190 20.42 -8.14 9.84
N TRP A 191 19.31 -7.56 9.36
CA TRP A 191 18.33 -8.24 8.53
C TRP A 191 17.48 -7.24 7.73
N LEU A 192 16.89 -7.72 6.62
CA LEU A 192 15.92 -6.98 5.80
C LEU A 192 14.60 -7.73 5.73
N SER A 193 13.48 -7.02 5.92
CA SER A 193 12.15 -7.58 5.72
C SER A 193 11.84 -7.77 4.23
N THR A 194 10.76 -8.50 3.91
CA THR A 194 10.25 -8.55 2.54
C THR A 194 9.88 -7.15 2.06
N SER A 195 9.19 -6.36 2.89
CA SER A 195 8.78 -5.00 2.54
C SER A 195 9.97 -4.09 2.26
N ASP A 196 11.06 -4.21 3.01
CA ASP A 196 12.28 -3.39 2.80
C ASP A 196 12.89 -3.65 1.40
N VAL A 197 12.98 -4.93 1.01
CA VAL A 197 13.58 -5.33 -0.27
C VAL A 197 12.70 -4.96 -1.46
N LEU A 198 11.38 -5.12 -1.33
CA LEU A 198 10.45 -4.73 -2.39
C LEU A 198 10.38 -3.21 -2.56
N ALA A 199 10.33 -2.47 -1.45
CA ALA A 199 10.41 -1.02 -1.44
C ALA A 199 11.70 -0.51 -2.08
N ALA A 200 12.85 -1.11 -1.74
CA ALA A 200 14.13 -0.77 -2.33
C ALA A 200 14.20 -1.05 -3.83
N TRP A 201 13.61 -2.17 -4.27
CA TRP A 201 13.57 -2.53 -5.69
C TRP A 201 12.77 -1.50 -6.48
N ILE A 202 11.57 -1.17 -6.01
CA ILE A 202 10.73 -0.16 -6.66
C ILE A 202 11.42 1.21 -6.62
N TYR A 203 11.96 1.60 -5.47
CA TYR A 203 12.65 2.87 -5.32
C TYR A 203 13.87 2.98 -6.24
N GLN A 204 14.64 1.92 -6.45
CA GLN A 204 15.72 1.93 -7.43
C GLN A 204 15.19 2.14 -8.85
N HIS A 205 14.19 1.34 -9.26
CA HIS A 205 13.72 1.33 -10.65
C HIS A 205 12.90 2.57 -11.02
N CYS A 206 12.28 3.25 -10.06
CA CYS A 206 11.60 4.52 -10.32
C CYS A 206 12.54 5.66 -10.73
N TYR A 207 13.82 5.56 -10.38
CA TYR A 207 14.78 6.66 -10.55
C TYR A 207 15.98 6.27 -11.41
N THR A 208 16.12 5.00 -11.82
CA THR A 208 17.26 4.52 -12.62
C THR A 208 17.36 5.25 -13.96
N ASP A 209 16.22 5.51 -14.61
CA ASP A 209 16.18 6.07 -15.96
C ASP A 209 15.88 7.57 -16.00
N LEU A 210 15.73 8.21 -14.84
CA LEU A 210 15.56 9.66 -14.80
C LEU A 210 16.87 10.33 -15.24
N PRO A 211 16.79 11.44 -16.00
CA PRO A 211 17.96 12.24 -16.30
C PRO A 211 18.73 12.52 -15.01
N ASN A 212 20.07 12.55 -15.08
CA ASN A 212 20.94 12.90 -13.96
C ASN A 212 20.74 14.37 -13.57
N ASN A 213 19.59 14.66 -12.99
CA ASN A 213 19.21 15.96 -12.48
C ASN A 213 19.55 16.03 -10.98
N GLU A 214 19.60 17.27 -10.47
CA GLU A 214 19.83 17.54 -9.05
C GLU A 214 18.55 17.41 -8.21
N GLY A 215 17.48 16.81 -8.78
CA GLY A 215 16.22 16.63 -8.09
C GLY A 215 16.41 15.78 -6.83
N ASN A 216 15.82 16.23 -5.72
CA ASN A 216 15.82 15.48 -4.48
C ASN A 216 14.61 14.56 -4.41
N THR A 217 14.83 13.36 -3.89
CA THR A 217 13.80 12.39 -3.56
C THR A 217 13.89 12.01 -2.10
N ARG A 218 12.74 11.73 -1.49
CA ARG A 218 12.64 11.30 -0.10
C ARG A 218 11.80 10.04 0.00
N PHE A 219 12.39 9.02 0.61
CA PHE A 219 11.69 7.80 0.97
C PHE A 219 10.88 8.00 2.24
N ILE A 220 9.63 7.57 2.23
CA ILE A 220 8.67 7.71 3.31
C ILE A 220 8.12 6.36 3.73
N HIS A 221 8.13 6.11 5.04
CA HIS A 221 7.69 4.86 5.65
C HIS A 221 6.58 5.10 6.68
N PRO A 222 5.36 4.56 6.48
CA PRO A 222 4.29 4.59 7.46
C PRO A 222 4.59 3.63 8.60
N ILE A 223 4.48 4.11 9.84
CA ILE A 223 4.73 3.35 11.06
C ILE A 223 3.43 3.19 11.83
N ASN A 224 3.04 1.94 12.07
CA ASN A 224 1.92 1.62 12.94
C ASN A 224 2.32 1.76 14.42
N CYS A 225 1.77 2.77 15.08
CA CYS A 225 2.07 3.16 16.45
C CYS A 225 1.57 2.19 17.51
N ARG A 226 0.58 1.32 17.21
CA ARG A 226 -0.06 0.45 18.22
C ARG A 226 0.94 -0.38 19.02
N LYS A 227 1.97 -0.90 18.36
CA LYS A 227 2.97 -1.77 19.01
C LYS A 227 4.02 -1.02 19.85
N TYR A 228 4.04 0.31 19.79
CA TYR A 228 5.00 1.15 20.51
C TYR A 228 4.39 1.90 21.70
N PHE A 229 3.05 1.95 21.76
CA PHE A 229 2.30 2.58 22.85
C PHE A 229 1.22 1.63 23.39
N PRO A 230 1.59 0.47 23.97
CA PRO A 230 0.61 -0.50 24.48
C PRO A 230 -0.33 0.07 25.56
N GLU A 231 0.12 1.08 26.30
CA GLU A 231 -0.68 1.82 27.29
C GLU A 231 -1.82 2.63 26.64
N ALA A 232 -1.61 3.10 25.41
CA ALA A 232 -2.61 3.81 24.61
C ALA A 232 -3.46 2.84 23.78
N PHE A 233 -2.83 1.77 23.26
CA PHE A 233 -3.46 0.76 22.40
C PHE A 233 -3.38 -0.64 23.03
N PRO A 234 -4.25 -0.95 24.02
CA PRO A 234 -4.32 -2.27 24.61
C PRO A 234 -4.54 -3.37 23.56
N PRO A 235 -3.84 -4.52 23.64
CA PRO A 235 -3.90 -5.57 22.62
C PRO A 235 -5.25 -6.29 22.54
N ASP A 236 -6.08 -6.19 23.59
CA ASP A 236 -7.42 -6.75 23.71
C ASP A 236 -8.52 -5.81 23.20
N CYS A 237 -8.18 -4.56 22.87
CA CYS A 237 -9.11 -3.56 22.34
C CYS A 237 -8.87 -3.29 20.85
N THR A 238 -9.94 -3.01 20.12
CA THR A 238 -9.91 -2.58 18.73
C THR A 238 -10.00 -1.07 18.62
N TYR A 239 -8.98 -0.44 18.03
CA TYR A 239 -9.05 0.97 17.61
C TYR A 239 -9.04 1.08 16.09
N LEU A 240 -10.12 1.65 15.53
CA LEU A 240 -10.37 1.67 14.09
C LEU A 240 -9.69 2.83 13.36
N HIS A 241 -9.45 3.94 14.04
CA HIS A 241 -8.95 5.15 13.38
C HIS A 241 -7.45 5.09 13.06
N ASN A 242 -6.97 6.16 12.43
CA ASN A 242 -5.58 6.30 12.06
C ASN A 242 -4.64 6.23 13.27
N THR A 243 -3.58 5.47 13.07
CA THR A 243 -2.52 5.07 14.03
C THR A 243 -1.16 5.06 13.36
N ILE A 244 -1.11 5.63 12.15
CA ILE A 244 0.07 5.70 11.33
C ILE A 244 0.69 7.06 11.55
N LEU A 245 1.92 7.05 12.07
CA LEU A 245 2.82 8.19 11.95
C LEU A 245 3.78 7.93 10.80
N VAL A 246 4.35 9.00 10.26
CA VAL A 246 5.16 8.92 9.05
C VAL A 246 6.62 9.19 9.40
N ALA A 247 7.48 8.23 9.10
CA ALA A 247 8.92 8.39 9.14
C ALA A 247 9.45 8.71 7.74
N SER A 248 10.48 9.53 7.67
CA SER A 248 11.15 9.83 6.40
C SER A 248 12.64 9.60 6.49
N ALA A 249 13.22 9.16 5.38
CA ALA A 249 14.66 9.11 5.23
C ALA A 249 15.21 10.53 5.01
N LYS A 250 16.53 10.67 5.15
CA LYS A 250 17.23 11.85 4.64
C LYS A 250 17.00 11.97 3.11
N PRO A 251 16.92 13.17 2.54
CA PRO A 251 16.79 13.32 1.10
C PRO A 251 18.02 12.75 0.38
N LEU A 252 17.79 12.22 -0.83
CA LEU A 252 18.83 11.82 -1.77
C LEU A 252 18.61 12.57 -3.08
N THR A 253 19.68 13.00 -3.73
CA THR A 253 19.59 13.36 -5.15
C THR A 253 19.33 12.10 -5.99
N VAL A 254 18.69 12.25 -7.15
CA VAL A 254 18.54 11.16 -8.12
C VAL A 254 19.89 10.50 -8.44
N ARG A 255 20.94 11.32 -8.63
CA ARG A 255 22.30 10.85 -8.88
C ARG A 255 22.87 9.99 -7.75
N GLN A 256 22.66 10.39 -6.49
CA GLN A 256 23.09 9.58 -5.34
C GLN A 256 22.36 8.23 -5.34
N LEU A 257 21.05 8.24 -5.54
CA LEU A 257 20.25 7.02 -5.57
C LEU A 257 20.70 6.06 -6.69
N GLN A 258 20.96 6.58 -7.89
CA GLN A 258 21.47 5.81 -9.04
C GLN A 258 22.88 5.22 -8.79
N SER A 259 23.70 5.89 -7.97
CA SER A 259 25.05 5.42 -7.64
C SER A 259 25.10 4.35 -6.56
N MET A 260 24.00 4.15 -5.82
CA MET A 260 23.94 3.18 -4.73
C MET A 260 23.74 1.77 -5.27
N SER A 261 24.42 0.80 -4.64
CA SER A 261 24.11 -0.61 -4.79
C SER A 261 22.69 -0.94 -4.29
N PHE A 262 22.14 -2.08 -4.71
CA PHE A 262 20.81 -2.48 -4.27
C PHE A 262 20.75 -2.70 -2.75
N GLY A 263 21.81 -3.24 -2.16
CA GLY A 263 21.98 -3.40 -0.71
C GLY A 263 22.02 -2.07 0.02
N GLU A 264 22.70 -1.06 -0.52
CA GLU A 264 22.69 0.29 0.06
C GLU A 264 21.30 0.94 0.02
N ILE A 265 20.54 0.76 -1.07
CA ILE A 265 19.16 1.27 -1.17
C ILE A 265 18.26 0.53 -0.16
N ALA A 266 18.37 -0.80 -0.04
CA ALA A 266 17.60 -1.57 0.93
C ALA A 266 17.92 -1.21 2.38
N ARG A 267 19.20 -0.96 2.68
CA ARG A 267 19.64 -0.41 3.96
C ARG A 267 19.05 0.98 4.20
N PHE A 268 19.10 1.87 3.21
CA PHE A 268 18.55 3.22 3.28
C PHE A 268 17.04 3.21 3.56
N VAL A 269 16.28 2.33 2.91
CA VAL A 269 14.85 2.11 3.16
C VAL A 269 14.58 1.60 4.59
N ARG A 270 15.43 0.70 5.09
CA ARG A 270 15.25 0.09 6.42
C ARG A 270 15.51 1.07 7.56
N LEU A 271 16.46 1.98 7.39
CA LEU A 271 16.96 2.86 8.45
C LEU A 271 15.87 3.73 9.10
N PRO A 272 14.99 4.43 8.34
CA PRO A 272 13.89 5.19 8.93
C PRO A 272 12.95 4.32 9.75
N ALA A 273 12.62 3.12 9.26
CA ALA A 273 11.77 2.19 10.00
C ALA A 273 12.39 1.81 11.34
N VAL A 274 13.71 1.59 11.40
CA VAL A 274 14.42 1.28 12.66
C VAL A 274 14.51 2.51 13.57
N ALA A 275 14.96 3.65 13.04
CA ALA A 275 15.17 4.87 13.81
C ALA A 275 13.86 5.39 14.42
N HIS A 276 12.78 5.38 13.65
CA HIS A 276 11.45 5.84 14.09
C HIS A 276 10.60 4.73 14.71
N SER A 277 11.16 3.53 14.93
CA SER A 277 10.57 2.53 15.83
C SER A 277 10.83 2.83 17.31
N ALA A 278 11.69 3.79 17.62
CA ALA A 278 11.88 4.24 19.00
C ALA A 278 10.71 5.16 19.42
N ARG A 279 10.45 5.22 20.73
CA ARG A 279 9.33 5.96 21.31
C ARG A 279 9.47 7.47 21.06
N GLU A 280 10.65 8.02 21.25
CA GLU A 280 10.95 9.45 21.26
C GLU A 280 10.76 10.09 19.88
N PRO A 281 11.25 9.50 18.76
CA PRO A 281 10.91 10.01 17.43
C PRO A 281 9.41 9.96 17.11
N LEU A 282 8.67 8.96 17.63
CA LEU A 282 7.22 8.89 17.45
C LEU A 282 6.49 9.97 18.25
N LEU A 283 6.92 10.22 19.49
CA LEU A 283 6.43 11.31 20.32
C LEU A 283 6.69 12.67 19.68
N SER A 284 7.89 12.90 19.14
CA SER A 284 8.21 14.13 18.38
C SER A 284 7.32 14.31 17.16
N ASN A 285 7.04 13.24 16.42
CA ASN A 285 6.13 13.29 15.27
C ASN A 285 4.68 13.59 15.70
N LEU A 286 4.21 12.98 16.80
CA LEU A 286 2.89 13.27 17.37
C LEU A 286 2.79 14.73 17.82
N LYS A 287 3.80 15.25 18.52
CA LYS A 287 3.90 16.67 18.91
C LYS A 287 3.80 17.59 17.71
N ALA A 288 4.56 17.33 16.65
CA ALA A 288 4.53 18.14 15.44
C ALA A 288 3.14 18.15 14.78
N ASN A 289 2.48 17.00 14.68
CA ASN A 289 1.11 16.91 14.14
C ASN A 289 0.09 17.68 15.00
N TYR A 290 0.30 17.74 16.32
CA TYR A 290 -0.55 18.51 17.23
C TYR A 290 -0.30 20.02 17.12
N GLU A 291 0.95 20.47 17.18
CA GLU A 291 1.32 21.89 17.12
C GLU A 291 0.97 22.52 15.76
N HIS A 292 0.98 21.73 14.69
CA HIS A 292 0.64 22.16 13.33
C HIS A 292 -0.77 21.73 12.90
N GLN A 293 -1.68 21.49 13.84
CA GLN A 293 -3.06 21.13 13.53
C GLN A 293 -3.72 22.17 12.61
N GLY A 294 -4.32 21.71 11.51
CA GLY A 294 -4.96 22.56 10.51
C GLY A 294 -4.01 23.11 9.45
N GLN A 295 -2.71 22.84 9.56
CA GLN A 295 -1.70 23.13 8.55
C GLN A 295 -1.32 21.87 7.78
N LEU A 296 -0.79 22.01 6.57
CA LEU A 296 -0.24 20.90 5.79
C LEU A 296 1.20 20.62 6.24
N TYR A 297 1.35 19.89 7.34
CA TYR A 297 2.65 19.44 7.84
C TYR A 297 3.09 18.17 7.09
N MET A 298 4.19 18.28 6.35
CA MET A 298 4.68 17.23 5.45
C MET A 298 6.06 16.71 5.90
N PRO A 299 6.34 15.40 5.78
CA PRO A 299 7.66 14.85 6.11
C PRO A 299 8.73 15.11 5.03
N ILE A 300 8.40 15.92 4.02
CA ILE A 300 9.20 16.25 2.85
C ILE A 300 9.21 17.76 2.61
N ALA A 301 10.32 18.27 2.09
CA ALA A 301 10.37 19.67 1.68
C ALA A 301 9.58 19.89 0.38
N PRO A 302 8.99 21.08 0.18
CA PRO A 302 8.41 21.46 -1.11
C PRO A 302 9.39 21.27 -2.27
N GLY A 303 8.96 20.65 -3.37
CA GLY A 303 9.80 20.34 -4.54
C GLY A 303 10.60 19.04 -4.44
N GLU A 304 10.59 18.34 -3.29
CA GLU A 304 11.14 16.99 -3.21
C GLU A 304 10.15 15.96 -3.76
N CYS A 305 10.65 15.00 -4.54
CA CYS A 305 9.83 13.89 -5.00
C CYS A 305 9.61 12.89 -3.85
N MET A 306 8.35 12.62 -3.54
CA MET A 306 7.96 11.63 -2.54
C MET A 306 8.00 10.21 -3.11
N HIS A 307 8.63 9.29 -2.38
CA HIS A 307 8.45 7.85 -2.61
C HIS A 307 7.92 7.18 -1.35
N GLY A 308 6.67 6.76 -1.37
CA GLY A 308 5.98 6.17 -0.24
C GLY A 308 5.67 4.70 -0.47
N THR A 309 5.80 3.88 0.58
CA THR A 309 5.36 2.48 0.53
C THR A 309 4.37 2.19 1.66
N SER A 310 3.22 1.60 1.33
CA SER A 310 2.24 1.13 2.31
C SER A 310 2.19 -0.39 2.27
N SER A 311 2.64 -1.05 3.35
CA SER A 311 2.68 -2.52 3.40
C SER A 311 1.51 -3.08 4.19
N TRP A 312 0.66 -3.85 3.50
CA TRP A 312 -0.52 -4.52 4.05
C TRP A 312 -0.26 -5.99 4.38
N LEU A 313 0.98 -6.47 4.20
CA LEU A 313 1.37 -7.85 4.52
C LEU A 313 1.06 -8.22 5.96
N SER A 314 1.18 -7.27 6.90
CA SER A 314 0.86 -7.51 8.31
C SER A 314 -0.64 -7.62 8.61
N PHE A 315 -1.52 -7.30 7.66
CA PHE A 315 -2.96 -7.43 7.82
C PHE A 315 -3.44 -8.87 7.62
N ASN A 316 -2.61 -9.74 7.04
CA ASN A 316 -2.88 -11.16 6.87
C ASN A 316 -4.22 -11.46 6.18
N PHE A 317 -4.66 -10.60 5.26
CA PHE A 317 -5.94 -10.80 4.55
C PHE A 317 -6.01 -12.13 3.78
N GLY A 318 -4.87 -12.69 3.35
CA GLY A 318 -4.82 -14.00 2.71
C GLY A 318 -5.06 -15.21 3.61
N GLU A 319 -5.01 -15.01 4.92
CA GLU A 319 -5.32 -16.05 5.90
C GLU A 319 -6.81 -16.07 6.28
N LEU A 320 -7.59 -15.09 5.80
CA LEU A 320 -9.03 -15.08 6.00
C LEU A 320 -9.70 -16.18 5.16
N SER A 321 -10.71 -16.82 5.75
CA SER A 321 -11.42 -17.93 5.13
C SER A 321 -12.88 -17.95 5.52
N ILE A 322 -13.75 -18.15 4.53
CA ILE A 322 -15.17 -18.42 4.68
C ILE A 322 -15.50 -19.90 4.41
N VAL A 323 -14.52 -20.82 4.50
CA VAL A 323 -14.70 -22.24 4.16
C VAL A 323 -15.87 -22.90 4.90
N LYS A 324 -16.18 -22.45 6.12
CA LYS A 324 -17.31 -22.94 6.92
C LYS A 324 -18.69 -22.49 6.39
N HIS A 325 -18.71 -21.44 5.58
CA HIS A 325 -19.92 -20.75 5.10
C HIS A 325 -20.24 -21.02 3.64
N ILE A 326 -19.40 -21.79 2.94
CA ILE A 326 -19.64 -22.20 1.56
C ILE A 326 -20.10 -23.65 1.50
N LYS A 327 -20.80 -24.00 0.42
CA LYS A 327 -21.24 -25.39 0.19
C LYS A 327 -20.00 -26.29 0.04
N PRO A 328 -19.97 -27.49 0.64
CA PRO A 328 -18.88 -28.43 0.43
C PRO A 328 -18.63 -28.67 -1.06
N GLY A 329 -17.37 -28.54 -1.49
CA GLY A 329 -16.96 -28.72 -2.88
C GLY A 329 -17.20 -27.54 -3.83
N SER A 330 -17.79 -26.42 -3.38
CA SER A 330 -18.06 -25.26 -4.24
C SER A 330 -16.90 -24.27 -4.37
N GLY A 331 -15.78 -24.49 -3.69
CA GLY A 331 -14.61 -23.62 -3.74
C GLY A 331 -13.66 -23.83 -2.56
N SER A 332 -12.57 -23.04 -2.52
CA SER A 332 -11.59 -23.10 -1.43
C SER A 332 -12.04 -22.36 -0.17
N GLY A 333 -12.94 -21.38 -0.33
CA GLY A 333 -13.34 -20.45 0.73
C GLY A 333 -12.22 -19.49 1.17
N ARG A 334 -11.04 -19.54 0.54
CA ARG A 334 -9.89 -18.70 0.89
C ARG A 334 -9.88 -17.42 0.08
N VAL A 335 -9.31 -16.36 0.65
CA VAL A 335 -9.00 -15.13 -0.10
C VAL A 335 -7.92 -15.46 -1.15
N VAL A 336 -8.24 -15.24 -2.42
CA VAL A 336 -7.33 -15.47 -3.55
C VAL A 336 -6.69 -14.20 -4.07
N GLU A 337 -7.26 -13.03 -3.74
CA GLU A 337 -6.74 -11.74 -4.16
C GLU A 337 -7.19 -10.63 -3.18
N VAL A 338 -6.35 -9.61 -3.02
CA VAL A 338 -6.67 -8.36 -2.31
C VAL A 338 -6.34 -7.19 -3.21
N ILE A 339 -7.28 -6.27 -3.36
CA ILE A 339 -7.19 -5.12 -4.26
C ILE A 339 -7.31 -3.84 -3.42
N GLY A 340 -6.46 -2.85 -3.73
CA GLY A 340 -6.54 -1.53 -3.12
C GLY A 340 -6.97 -0.49 -4.15
N ASP A 341 -8.21 -0.01 -4.05
CA ASP A 341 -8.68 1.13 -4.86
C ASP A 341 -8.81 2.39 -3.99
N GLY A 342 -8.59 3.56 -4.59
CA GLY A 342 -8.66 4.84 -3.88
C GLY A 342 -8.53 6.04 -4.83
N ILE A 343 -9.21 7.13 -4.49
CA ILE A 343 -9.09 8.40 -5.22
C ILE A 343 -7.83 9.14 -4.79
N GLY A 344 -7.19 9.83 -5.74
CA GLY A 344 -6.15 10.82 -5.42
C GLY A 344 -4.85 10.19 -4.97
N LYS A 345 -4.54 8.97 -5.44
CA LYS A 345 -3.26 8.32 -5.16
C LYS A 345 -2.13 9.18 -5.75
N PRO A 346 -1.15 9.60 -4.94
CA PRO A 346 -0.02 10.33 -5.48
C PRO A 346 0.82 9.41 -6.37
N PRO A 347 1.48 9.95 -7.42
CA PRO A 347 2.45 9.19 -8.19
C PRO A 347 3.51 8.57 -7.27
N CYS A 348 4.12 7.47 -7.72
CA CYS A 348 5.23 6.82 -7.00
C CYS A 348 4.85 6.27 -5.61
N THR A 349 3.56 5.96 -5.40
CA THR A 349 3.09 5.28 -4.19
C THR A 349 2.97 3.78 -4.44
N LEU A 350 3.68 2.99 -3.65
CA LEU A 350 3.66 1.53 -3.71
C LEU A 350 2.76 0.95 -2.61
N PHE A 351 1.80 0.11 -2.98
CA PHE A 351 1.04 -0.71 -2.05
C PHE A 351 1.52 -2.16 -2.12
N ILE A 352 2.11 -2.67 -1.03
CA ILE A 352 2.53 -4.08 -0.91
C ILE A 352 1.36 -4.83 -0.27
N LYS A 353 0.50 -5.44 -1.08
CA LYS A 353 -0.86 -5.81 -0.67
C LYS A 353 -0.93 -7.15 0.04
N PHE A 354 -0.40 -8.18 -0.61
CA PHE A 354 -0.86 -9.54 -0.37
C PHE A 354 0.24 -10.55 -0.65
N LYS A 355 0.29 -11.58 0.19
CA LYS A 355 1.06 -12.79 -0.06
C LYS A 355 0.17 -13.82 -0.71
N ASP A 356 0.51 -14.16 -1.94
CA ASP A 356 -0.23 -15.10 -2.77
C ASP A 356 -0.02 -16.55 -2.31
N ILE A 357 -0.86 -17.45 -2.81
CA ILE A 357 -0.92 -18.85 -2.41
C ILE A 357 0.39 -19.62 -2.70
N ASP A 358 1.18 -19.15 -3.66
CA ASP A 358 2.49 -19.70 -4.01
C ASP A 358 3.65 -19.02 -3.23
N GLY A 359 3.32 -18.12 -2.31
CA GLY A 359 4.27 -17.34 -1.51
C GLY A 359 4.83 -16.11 -2.22
N GLY A 360 4.43 -15.84 -3.46
CA GLY A 360 4.71 -14.59 -4.15
C GLY A 360 4.04 -13.39 -3.48
N ILE A 361 4.46 -12.19 -3.86
CA ILE A 361 3.90 -10.95 -3.33
C ILE A 361 3.33 -10.12 -4.47
N VAL A 362 2.09 -9.67 -4.29
CA VAL A 362 1.40 -8.77 -5.21
C VAL A 362 1.50 -7.35 -4.68
N CYS A 363 2.04 -6.47 -5.49
CA CYS A 363 2.06 -5.04 -5.26
C CYS A 363 1.18 -4.30 -6.28
N GLU A 364 0.74 -3.11 -5.93
CA GLU A 364 0.15 -2.15 -6.85
C GLU A 364 0.92 -0.84 -6.75
N MET A 365 1.11 -0.17 -7.89
CA MET A 365 1.76 1.11 -7.93
C MET A 365 1.14 1.98 -9.03
N ASP A 366 1.00 3.26 -8.72
CA ASP A 366 0.58 4.30 -9.66
C ASP A 366 1.80 5.08 -10.17
N TRP A 367 1.95 5.15 -11.48
CA TRP A 367 3.06 5.85 -12.13
C TRP A 367 2.64 6.38 -13.49
N GLY A 368 3.37 7.37 -14.03
CA GLY A 368 3.10 7.90 -15.37
C GLY A 368 3.20 6.81 -16.44
N ALA A 369 2.19 6.69 -17.31
CA ALA A 369 2.04 5.60 -18.27
C ALA A 369 3.30 5.34 -19.11
N LYS A 370 4.01 6.38 -19.55
CA LYS A 370 5.24 6.26 -20.36
C LYS A 370 6.40 5.68 -19.56
N ARG A 371 6.45 5.89 -18.24
CA ARG A 371 7.54 5.40 -17.39
C ARG A 371 7.49 3.88 -17.23
N TRP A 372 6.30 3.28 -17.28
CA TRP A 372 6.15 1.82 -17.27
C TRP A 372 6.74 1.13 -18.50
N THR A 373 6.80 1.82 -19.64
CA THR A 373 7.21 1.27 -20.93
C THR A 373 8.54 1.85 -21.41
N SER A 374 9.33 2.43 -20.49
CA SER A 374 10.65 2.99 -20.77
C SER A 374 11.71 2.43 -19.83
N GLY A 375 12.98 2.53 -20.22
CA GLY A 375 14.10 2.29 -19.31
C GLY A 375 14.19 0.85 -18.80
N GLU A 376 14.71 0.66 -17.58
CA GLU A 376 14.83 -0.67 -16.96
C GLU A 376 13.47 -1.28 -16.63
N MET A 377 12.44 -0.47 -16.36
CA MET A 377 11.11 -0.96 -16.04
C MET A 377 10.42 -1.69 -17.20
N LEU A 378 10.77 -1.32 -18.44
CA LEU A 378 10.28 -1.97 -19.66
C LEU A 378 10.56 -3.49 -19.67
N ARG A 379 11.68 -3.93 -19.10
CA ARG A 379 12.08 -5.35 -19.09
C ARG A 379 11.13 -6.24 -18.29
N TYR A 380 10.39 -5.63 -17.36
CA TYR A 380 9.43 -6.29 -16.51
C TYR A 380 7.99 -6.18 -17.05
N ALA A 381 7.74 -5.35 -18.06
CA ALA A 381 6.41 -5.18 -18.65
C ALA A 381 5.99 -6.42 -19.44
N MET A 382 4.93 -7.12 -19.00
CA MET A 382 4.49 -8.37 -19.61
C MET A 382 4.07 -8.21 -21.08
N GLU A 383 3.45 -7.09 -21.44
CA GLU A 383 3.02 -6.83 -22.81
C GLU A 383 4.18 -6.64 -23.79
N MET A 384 5.41 -6.46 -23.27
CA MET A 384 6.63 -6.30 -24.06
C MET A 384 7.51 -7.56 -24.03
N GLN A 385 7.14 -8.55 -23.23
CA GLN A 385 7.76 -9.87 -23.28
C GLN A 385 7.15 -10.61 -24.47
N GLU A 386 7.97 -10.92 -25.47
CA GLU A 386 7.51 -11.72 -26.61
C GLU A 386 6.78 -12.96 -26.07
N PRO A 387 5.58 -13.29 -26.58
CA PRO A 387 4.90 -14.50 -26.16
C PRO A 387 5.88 -15.64 -26.41
N ALA A 388 6.27 -16.33 -25.32
CA ALA A 388 7.19 -17.46 -25.41
C ALA A 388 6.74 -18.31 -26.59
N PRO A 389 7.63 -18.60 -27.57
CA PRO A 389 7.25 -19.16 -28.85
C PRO A 389 6.28 -20.27 -28.58
N SER A 390 5.00 -20.06 -28.95
CA SER A 390 3.94 -21.00 -28.62
C SER A 390 4.44 -22.34 -29.08
N ASP A 391 4.56 -23.30 -28.16
CA ASP A 391 5.06 -24.62 -28.48
C ASP A 391 4.03 -25.28 -29.40
N SER A 392 4.05 -24.89 -30.67
CA SER A 392 3.14 -25.29 -31.73
C SER A 392 3.32 -26.78 -32.04
N SER A 393 4.35 -27.40 -31.46
CA SER A 393 4.51 -28.85 -31.40
C SER A 393 3.50 -29.52 -30.46
N GLN A 394 3.06 -28.88 -29.37
CA GLN A 394 2.02 -29.43 -28.48
C GLN A 394 0.60 -29.28 -29.03
N LEU A 395 0.34 -28.22 -29.82
CA LEU A 395 -0.94 -28.08 -30.54
C LEU A 395 -1.09 -29.11 -31.67
N LYS A 396 0.01 -29.56 -32.29
CA LYS A 396 -0.03 -30.68 -33.25
C LYS A 396 -0.22 -32.06 -32.60
N LEU A 397 0.10 -32.21 -31.31
CA LEU A 397 -0.11 -33.48 -30.59
C LEU A 397 -1.56 -33.66 -30.12
N ARG A 398 -2.29 -32.57 -29.84
CA ARG A 398 -3.73 -32.60 -29.53
C ARG A 398 -4.66 -32.73 -30.73
N ALA A 399 -4.15 -32.55 -31.95
CA ALA A 399 -4.91 -32.77 -33.19
C ALA A 399 -4.67 -34.17 -33.80
N ARG A 400 -3.90 -35.04 -33.10
CA ARG A 400 -3.60 -36.42 -33.50
C ARG A 400 -4.04 -37.48 -32.46
N LEU A 401 -4.72 -37.05 -31.41
CA LEU A 401 -5.45 -37.88 -30.44
C LEU A 401 -6.91 -37.41 -30.47
#